data_AF-A0A7S2L3J7-F1
#
_entry.id   AF-A0A7S2L3J7-F1
#
_cell.length_a   1.000
_cell.length_b   1.000
_cell.length_c   1.000
_cell.angle_alpha   90.00
_cell.angle_beta   90.00
_cell.angle_gamma   90.00
#
_symmetry.space_group_name_H-M   'P 1'
#
loop_
_entity.id
_entity.type
_entity.pdbx_description
1 polymer ?
#
loop_
_entity_poly.entity_id
_entity_poly.type
_entity_poly.pdbx_seq_one_letter_code
_entity_poly.pdbx_strand_id
1 'polypeptide(L)'
;VFALMRPAGGSGSDVSDIQEAIGYGVIKMNIDTDTQWSYWEGIKNFEKKWHDYLQEQIGNPEGADKPNKKYYDPREALRAAETNTVNRLDQCFADLKCTNILGLGAAEEADNVLGPRRGGLPV
;
A
#
# COMPACT_ATOMS: atom_id res chain seq x y z
N VAL A 1 3.36 25.86 -9.48
CA VAL A 1 2.86 25.98 -8.10
C VAL A 1 2.92 24.60 -7.46
N PHE A 2 3.52 24.47 -6.27
CA PHE A 2 3.69 23.20 -5.55
C PHE A 2 2.66 23.13 -4.41
N ALA A 3 1.85 22.09 -4.37
CA ALA A 3 1.00 21.78 -3.21
C ALA A 3 1.60 20.59 -2.45
N LEU A 4 1.60 20.64 -1.11
CA LEU A 4 2.08 19.56 -0.25
C LEU A 4 0.88 18.93 0.46
N MET A 5 0.64 17.64 0.22
CA MET A 5 -0.35 16.89 0.99
C MET A 5 0.26 16.54 2.34
N ARG A 6 -0.36 16.98 3.44
CA ARG A 6 0.05 16.65 4.81
C ARG A 6 -0.89 15.62 5.43
N PRO A 7 -0.40 14.71 6.30
CA PRO A 7 -1.22 13.62 6.82
C PRO A 7 -2.39 14.06 7.67
N ALA A 8 -3.42 13.24 7.65
CA ALA A 8 -4.57 13.25 8.55
C ALA A 8 -4.10 13.06 10.01
N GLY A 9 -3.65 14.16 10.61
CA GLY A 9 -3.14 14.26 11.97
C GLY A 9 -3.22 15.71 12.45
N GLY A 10 -4.35 16.36 12.17
CA GLY A 10 -4.72 17.68 12.70
C GLY A 10 -4.74 18.85 11.69
N SER A 11 -4.16 18.70 10.49
CA SER A 11 -4.27 19.71 9.41
C SER A 11 -3.95 19.13 8.02
N GLY A 12 -4.58 17.99 7.69
CA GLY A 12 -4.56 17.53 6.30
C GLY A 12 -5.23 18.58 5.41
N SER A 13 -4.72 18.78 4.20
CA SER A 13 -5.43 19.59 3.21
C SER A 13 -6.73 18.88 2.89
N ASP A 14 -7.86 19.57 3.05
CA ASP A 14 -9.15 19.00 2.71
C ASP A 14 -9.19 18.72 1.21
N VAL A 15 -10.01 17.75 0.80
CA VAL A 15 -10.19 17.44 -0.63
C VAL A 15 -10.63 18.71 -1.39
N SER A 16 -11.40 19.60 -0.75
CA SER A 16 -11.77 20.90 -1.31
C SER A 16 -10.56 21.77 -1.66
N ASP A 17 -9.56 21.84 -0.79
CA ASP A 17 -8.37 22.66 -0.99
C ASP A 17 -7.52 22.13 -2.14
N ILE A 18 -7.45 20.80 -2.26
CA ILE A 18 -6.76 20.13 -3.38
C ILE A 18 -7.48 20.46 -4.70
N GLN A 19 -8.81 20.39 -4.73
CA GLN A 19 -9.61 20.72 -5.92
C GLN A 19 -9.48 22.19 -6.31
N GLU A 20 -9.49 23.09 -5.34
CA GLU A 20 -9.30 24.52 -5.57
C GLU A 20 -7.88 24.81 -6.11
N ALA A 21 -6.86 24.20 -5.52
CA ALA A 21 -5.48 24.31 -5.98
C ALA A 21 -5.28 23.82 -7.42
N ILE A 22 -5.95 22.75 -7.82
CA ILE A 22 -5.98 22.28 -9.22
C ILE A 22 -6.60 23.36 -10.13
N GLY A 23 -7.68 24.02 -9.67
CA GLY A 23 -8.29 25.15 -10.37
C GLY A 23 -7.33 26.33 -10.61
N TYR A 24 -6.37 26.53 -9.71
CA TYR A 24 -5.30 27.52 -9.84
C TYR A 24 -4.09 27.07 -10.68
N GLY A 25 -4.17 25.92 -11.35
CA GLY A 25 -3.11 25.42 -12.24
C GLY A 25 -1.98 24.67 -11.53
N VAL A 26 -2.24 24.08 -10.37
CA VAL A 26 -1.32 23.12 -9.76
C VAL A 26 -1.26 21.85 -10.61
N ILE A 27 -0.05 21.49 -11.05
CA ILE A 27 0.21 20.30 -11.88
C ILE A 27 0.98 19.19 -11.15
N LYS A 28 1.45 19.48 -9.93
CA LYS A 28 2.25 18.54 -9.11
C LYS A 28 1.93 18.73 -7.64
N MET A 29 1.51 17.65 -6.99
CA MET A 29 1.37 17.56 -5.54
C MET A 29 2.47 16.64 -4.98
N ASN A 30 3.14 17.09 -3.92
CA ASN A 30 4.09 16.24 -3.19
C ASN A 30 3.32 15.44 -2.13
N ILE A 31 3.61 14.14 -2.07
CA ILE A 31 3.14 13.24 -1.02
C ILE A 31 4.34 12.45 -0.52
N ASP A 32 4.58 12.50 0.78
CA ASP A 32 5.73 11.81 1.39
C ASP A 32 5.32 11.17 2.71
N THR A 33 4.89 11.97 3.69
CA THR A 33 4.53 11.45 5.02
C THR A 33 3.34 10.48 4.98
N ASP A 34 2.37 10.69 4.09
CA ASP A 34 1.26 9.75 3.89
C ASP A 34 1.71 8.42 3.28
N THR A 35 2.61 8.47 2.30
CA THR A 35 3.19 7.26 1.71
C THR A 35 4.06 6.53 2.73
N GLN A 36 4.83 7.24 3.55
CA GLN A 36 5.60 6.65 4.64
C GLN A 36 4.70 5.98 5.68
N TRP A 37 3.62 6.65 6.10
CA TRP A 37 2.67 6.09 7.06
C TRP A 37 1.93 4.88 6.51
N SER A 38 1.39 4.96 5.28
CA SER A 38 0.71 3.83 4.65
C SER A 38 1.63 2.62 4.45
N TYR A 39 2.90 2.85 4.12
CA TYR A 39 3.88 1.77 3.97
C TYR A 39 4.13 1.07 5.31
N TRP A 40 4.39 1.85 6.36
CA TRP A 40 4.54 1.31 7.72
C TRP A 40 3.29 0.59 8.20
N GLU A 41 2.12 1.17 7.97
CA GLU A 41 0.83 0.59 8.35
C GLU A 41 0.60 -0.78 7.69
N GLY A 42 1.02 -0.96 6.43
CA GLY A 42 0.94 -2.26 5.76
C GLY A 42 1.79 -3.32 6.46
N ILE A 43 3.03 -2.99 6.86
CA ILE A 43 3.90 -3.89 7.63
C ILE A 43 3.29 -4.17 9.01
N LYS A 44 2.84 -3.13 9.71
CA LYS A 44 2.24 -3.24 11.04
C LYS A 44 0.99 -4.14 11.04
N ASN A 45 0.15 -4.02 10.02
CA ASN A 45 -1.04 -4.84 9.89
C ASN A 45 -0.69 -6.29 9.52
N PHE A 46 0.35 -6.51 8.71
CA PHE A 46 0.87 -7.84 8.41
C PHE A 46 1.41 -8.52 9.68
N GLU A 47 2.23 -7.80 10.45
CA GLU A 47 2.80 -8.28 11.71
C GLU A 47 1.68 -8.61 12.71
N LYS A 48 0.69 -7.72 12.87
CA LYS A 48 -0.45 -7.97 13.76
C LYS A 48 -1.25 -9.21 13.35
N LYS A 49 -1.41 -9.45 12.05
CA LYS A 49 -2.16 -10.61 11.51
C LYS A 49 -1.41 -11.92 11.70
N TRP A 50 -0.09 -11.90 11.55
CA TRP A 50 0.76 -13.09 11.57
C TRP A 50 1.69 -13.14 12.78
N HIS A 51 1.40 -12.39 13.84
CA HIS A 51 2.28 -12.18 14.99
C HIS A 51 2.83 -13.51 15.54
N ASP A 52 1.93 -14.46 15.77
CA ASP A 52 2.26 -15.78 16.32
C ASP A 52 3.07 -16.67 15.36
N TYR A 53 3.05 -16.38 14.06
CA TYR A 53 3.78 -17.10 13.02
C TYR A 53 5.16 -16.49 12.75
N LEU A 54 5.47 -15.33 13.34
CA LEU A 54 6.72 -14.58 13.08
C LEU A 54 7.77 -14.76 14.20
N GLN A 55 7.39 -15.34 15.34
CA GLN A 55 8.28 -15.46 16.51
C GLN A 55 9.33 -16.56 16.35
N GLU A 56 8.98 -17.66 15.68
CA GLU A 56 9.83 -18.84 15.54
C GLU A 56 9.87 -19.32 14.08
N GLN A 57 10.99 -19.94 13.68
CA GLN A 57 11.11 -20.48 12.31
C GLN A 57 10.22 -21.72 12.08
N ILE A 58 10.01 -22.50 13.14
CA ILE A 58 9.20 -23.72 13.19
C ILE A 58 8.40 -23.65 14.49
N GLY A 59 7.10 -23.88 14.41
CA GLY A 59 6.18 -23.76 15.55
C GLY A 59 5.24 -22.58 15.37
N ASN A 60 3.94 -22.87 15.29
CA ASN A 60 2.90 -21.86 15.19
C ASN A 60 1.59 -22.38 15.82
N PRO A 61 0.53 -21.55 15.91
CA PRO A 61 -0.75 -21.97 16.48
C PRO A 61 -1.39 -23.19 15.81
N GLU A 62 -1.01 -23.54 14.58
CA GLU A 62 -1.49 -24.71 13.85
C GLU A 62 -0.68 -25.99 14.16
N GLY A 63 0.48 -25.87 14.83
CA GLY A 63 1.29 -27.00 15.29
C GLY A 63 2.76 -26.66 15.52
N ALA A 64 3.37 -27.37 16.48
CA ALA A 64 4.77 -27.19 16.88
C ALA A 64 5.79 -27.52 15.77
N ASP A 65 5.44 -28.38 14.81
CA ASP A 65 6.32 -28.81 13.71
C ASP A 65 6.07 -28.06 12.38
N LYS A 66 5.19 -27.05 12.38
CA LYS A 66 4.83 -26.33 11.15
C LYS A 66 5.87 -25.26 10.82
N PRO A 67 6.39 -25.21 9.56
CA PRO A 67 7.37 -24.22 9.17
C PRO A 67 6.71 -22.87 8.88
N ASN A 68 7.29 -21.80 9.41
CA ASN A 68 6.79 -20.43 9.23
C ASN A 68 7.43 -19.67 8.07
N LYS A 69 8.24 -20.35 7.25
CA LYS A 69 9.00 -19.74 6.13
C LYS A 69 8.17 -18.84 5.23
N LYS A 70 6.94 -19.22 4.95
CA LYS A 70 6.02 -18.45 4.11
C LYS A 70 5.47 -17.17 4.76
N TYR A 71 5.64 -16.98 6.07
CA TYR A 71 5.16 -15.80 6.79
C TYR A 71 6.30 -14.82 7.06
N TYR A 72 7.47 -15.30 7.50
CA TYR A 72 8.61 -14.43 7.80
C TYR A 72 9.45 -14.07 6.57
N ASP A 73 9.14 -14.63 5.40
CA ASP A 73 9.79 -14.22 4.15
C ASP A 73 9.61 -12.71 3.98
N PRO A 74 10.69 -11.91 3.91
CA PRO A 74 10.58 -10.46 3.81
C PRO A 74 9.72 -10.01 2.64
N ARG A 75 9.64 -10.81 1.56
CA ARG A 75 8.84 -10.48 0.37
C ARG A 75 7.36 -10.37 0.68
N GLU A 76 6.85 -11.13 1.65
CA GLU A 76 5.42 -11.12 2.01
C GLU A 76 5.06 -9.87 2.81
N ALA A 77 5.85 -9.53 3.82
CA ALA A 77 5.67 -8.31 4.60
C ALA A 77 5.86 -7.04 3.74
N LEU A 78 6.88 -7.03 2.87
CA LEU A 78 7.11 -5.91 1.95
C LEU A 78 6.01 -5.80 0.90
N ARG A 79 5.47 -6.92 0.41
CA ARG A 79 4.36 -6.90 -0.54
C ARG A 79 3.08 -6.36 0.09
N ALA A 80 2.81 -6.68 1.36
CA ALA A 80 1.70 -6.09 2.10
C ALA A 80 1.86 -4.57 2.25
N ALA A 81 3.08 -4.09 2.52
CA ALA A 81 3.40 -2.66 2.58
C ALA A 81 3.17 -1.97 1.23
N GLU A 82 3.72 -2.51 0.15
CA GLU A 82 3.53 -2.01 -1.22
C GLU A 82 2.05 -1.93 -1.59
N THR A 83 1.28 -3.00 -1.30
CA THR A 83 -0.14 -3.06 -1.64
C THR A 83 -0.93 -1.98 -0.90
N ASN A 84 -0.65 -1.76 0.39
CA ASN A 84 -1.30 -0.70 1.16
C ASN A 84 -0.94 0.69 0.62
N THR A 85 0.32 0.92 0.25
CA THR A 85 0.76 2.18 -0.34
C THR A 85 0.18 2.41 -1.73
N VAL A 86 0.02 1.38 -2.56
CA VAL A 86 -0.66 1.48 -3.87
C VAL A 86 -2.11 1.92 -3.67
N ASN A 87 -2.85 1.32 -2.73
CA ASN A 87 -4.21 1.75 -2.41
C ASN A 87 -4.27 3.22 -1.95
N ARG A 88 -3.28 3.67 -1.16
CA ARG A 88 -3.20 5.08 -0.74
C ARG A 88 -2.92 6.00 -1.93
N LEU A 89 -2.07 5.59 -2.85
CA LEU A 89 -1.76 6.33 -4.07
C LEU A 89 -2.98 6.40 -5.00
N ASP A 90 -3.75 5.33 -5.15
CA ASP A 90 -4.99 5.33 -5.94
C ASP A 90 -5.98 6.39 -5.45
N GLN A 91 -6.14 6.52 -4.13
CA GLN A 91 -6.92 7.61 -3.54
C GLN A 91 -6.34 8.98 -3.91
N CYS A 92 -5.02 9.17 -3.85
CA CYS A 92 -4.40 10.43 -4.25
C CYS A 92 -4.59 10.76 -5.74
N PHE A 93 -4.51 9.76 -6.62
CA PHE A 93 -4.79 9.93 -8.05
C PHE A 93 -6.25 10.35 -8.27
N ALA A 94 -7.19 9.79 -7.50
CA ALA A 94 -8.59 10.20 -7.53
C ALA A 94 -8.78 11.63 -7.03
N ASP A 95 -8.14 12.00 -5.91
CA ASP A 95 -8.19 13.36 -5.35
C ASP A 95 -7.62 14.40 -6.33
N LEU A 96 -6.61 14.03 -7.11
CA LEU A 96 -5.99 14.89 -8.13
C LEU A 96 -6.71 14.85 -9.50
N LYS A 97 -7.81 14.10 -9.65
CA LYS A 97 -8.51 13.89 -10.92
C LYS A 97 -7.60 13.39 -12.05
N CYS A 98 -6.60 12.58 -11.71
CA CYS A 98 -5.64 12.04 -12.68
C CYS A 98 -5.76 10.52 -12.86
N THR A 99 -6.94 9.96 -12.64
CA THR A 99 -7.27 8.57 -12.92
C THR A 99 -7.62 8.37 -14.41
N ASN A 100 -7.02 7.36 -15.05
CA ASN A 100 -7.28 6.97 -16.45
C ASN A 100 -7.16 8.11 -17.50
N ILE A 101 -6.28 9.08 -17.27
CA ILE A 101 -6.08 10.22 -18.19
C ILE A 101 -5.39 9.85 -19.51
N LEU A 102 -4.71 8.71 -19.56
CA LEU A 102 -4.00 8.23 -20.75
C LEU A 102 -4.94 7.52 -21.76
N GLY A 103 -6.19 7.27 -21.39
CA GLY A 103 -7.15 6.59 -22.27
C GLY A 103 -6.82 5.12 -22.54
N LEU A 104 -5.99 4.50 -21.70
CA LEU A 104 -5.55 3.11 -21.86
C LEU A 104 -6.59 2.09 -21.35
N GLY A 105 -7.73 2.55 -20.84
CA GLY A 105 -8.77 1.69 -20.24
C GLY A 105 -8.49 1.37 -18.77
N ALA A 106 -9.29 0.48 -18.18
CA ALA A 106 -9.00 -0.02 -16.84
C ALA A 106 -7.72 -0.86 -16.86
N ALA A 107 -6.89 -0.75 -15.82
CA ALA A 107 -5.75 -1.65 -15.67
C ALA A 107 -6.28 -3.08 -15.55
N GLU A 108 -5.80 -3.99 -16.40
CA GLU A 108 -6.09 -5.41 -16.26
C GLU A 108 -5.49 -5.92 -14.93
N GLU A 109 -6.15 -6.90 -14.30
CA GLU A 109 -5.62 -7.51 -13.09
C GLU A 109 -4.22 -8.08 -13.38
N ALA A 110 -3.30 -7.88 -12.43
CA ALA A 110 -1.92 -8.32 -12.57
C ALA A 110 -1.86 -9.85 -12.67
N ASP A 111 -1.80 -10.37 -13.89
CA ASP A 111 -1.76 -11.79 -14.13
C ASP A 111 -0.34 -12.34 -13.95
N ASN A 112 -0.24 -13.49 -13.27
CA ASN A 112 1.06 -14.02 -12.88
C ASN A 112 1.67 -14.81 -14.05
N VAL A 113 2.41 -14.10 -14.91
CA VAL A 113 3.03 -14.64 -16.14
C VAL A 113 3.99 -15.81 -15.90
N LEU A 114 4.42 -16.01 -14.64
CA LEU A 114 5.34 -17.07 -14.21
C LEU A 114 4.64 -18.29 -13.58
N GLY A 115 3.30 -18.33 -13.57
CA GLY A 115 2.50 -19.38 -12.93
C GLY A 115 2.38 -19.21 -11.41
N PRO A 116 1.65 -20.11 -10.71
CA PRO A 116 1.43 -20.00 -9.27
C PRO A 116 2.75 -20.02 -8.52
N ARG A 117 3.10 -18.91 -7.85
CA ARG A 117 4.28 -18.82 -6.98
C ARG A 117 4.11 -19.88 -5.88
N ARG A 118 4.90 -20.94 -5.93
CA ARG A 118 4.84 -22.02 -4.93
C ARG A 118 5.08 -21.45 -3.54
N GLY A 119 4.03 -21.42 -2.73
CA GLY A 119 4.11 -21.19 -1.29
C GLY A 119 4.06 -19.74 -0.82
N GLY A 120 3.70 -18.78 -1.68
CA GLY A 120 3.34 -17.44 -1.22
C GLY A 120 1.98 -17.44 -0.51
N LEU A 121 1.77 -16.52 0.43
CA LEU A 121 0.45 -16.35 1.03
C LEU A 121 -0.50 -15.75 -0.02
N PRO A 122 -1.81 -16.03 0.05
CA PRO A 122 -2.77 -15.25 -0.73
C PRO A 122 -2.66 -13.79 -0.27
N VAL A 123 -2.22 -12.94 -1.20
CA VAL A 123 -2.34 -11.48 -1.11
C VAL A 123 -3.79 -11.07 -1.35
#